data_AF-A0A922L7Q6-F1
#
_entry.id   AF-A0A922L7Q6-F1
#
_cell.length_a   1.000
_cell.length_b   1.000
_cell.length_c   1.000
_cell.angle_alpha   90.00
_cell.angle_beta   90.00
_cell.angle_gamma   90.00
#
_symmetry.space_group_name_H-M   'P 1'
#
loop_
_entity.id
_entity.type
_entity.pdbx_description
1 polymer ?
#
loop_
_entity_poly.entity_id
_entity_poly.type
_entity_poly.pdbx_seq_one_letter_code
_entity_poly.pdbx_strand_id
1 'polypeptide(L)'
;MDKLLRINRFLAKNFIVNTSSSRSIHLTQNRMDIFKIQDENDYKEKVLKNSEKKLVILDFFATWCGPCKQLTPRLETVIGGKATNVDLAKVDVDELDQLAAEYQVQSIPAIFAIKNGKVIDQFVGSRDDDQLKAFIDGALAK
;
A
#
# COMPACT_ATOMS: atom_id res chain seq x y z
N MET A 1 31.60 -29.80 61.87
CA MET A 1 30.78 -31.01 61.75
C MET A 1 30.29 -31.07 60.32
N ASP A 2 30.84 -32.02 59.59
CA ASP A 2 30.55 -32.35 58.21
C ASP A 2 29.05 -32.43 57.92
N LYS A 3 28.63 -31.99 56.74
CA LYS A 3 28.22 -32.87 55.64
C LYS A 3 27.70 -32.02 54.47
N LEU A 4 28.24 -32.20 53.27
CA LEU A 4 27.62 -32.90 52.13
C LEU A 4 26.30 -32.24 51.68
N LEU A 5 25.92 -32.07 50.42
CA LEU A 5 26.43 -32.35 49.09
C LEU A 5 25.48 -31.45 48.23
N ARG A 6 25.98 -30.63 47.29
CA ARG A 6 25.91 -30.94 45.86
C ARG A 6 24.48 -31.29 45.36
N ILE A 7 23.91 -30.46 44.49
CA ILE A 7 23.70 -30.77 43.05
C ILE A 7 22.67 -29.81 42.38
N ASN A 8 23.11 -29.32 41.22
CA ASN A 8 22.43 -28.78 40.03
C ASN A 8 21.49 -27.56 40.16
N ARG A 9 21.87 -26.37 39.68
CA ARG A 9 22.27 -25.92 38.32
C ARG A 9 21.03 -25.59 37.47
N PHE A 10 20.86 -24.28 37.28
CA PHE A 10 20.23 -23.61 36.13
C PHE A 10 18.70 -23.80 36.03
N LEU A 11 17.82 -22.79 36.03
CA LEU A 11 17.93 -21.41 35.57
C LEU A 11 16.94 -20.47 36.30
N ALA A 12 17.36 -19.22 36.38
CA ALA A 12 16.69 -17.99 36.81
C ALA A 12 15.16 -17.98 36.64
N LYS A 13 14.40 -17.77 37.73
CA LYS A 13 13.97 -16.47 38.28
C LYS A 13 13.01 -15.68 37.37
N ASN A 14 11.72 -15.90 37.63
CA ASN A 14 10.69 -14.91 37.95
C ASN A 14 10.91 -13.45 37.51
N PHE A 15 9.95 -12.98 36.69
CA PHE A 15 9.00 -11.92 37.04
C PHE A 15 9.57 -10.55 37.46
N ILE A 16 9.63 -9.58 36.55
CA ILE A 16 9.42 -8.14 36.83
C ILE A 16 8.81 -7.46 35.60
N VAL A 17 7.57 -6.98 35.73
CA VAL A 17 6.99 -5.90 34.90
C VAL A 17 7.69 -4.59 35.22
N ASN A 18 8.16 -3.82 34.22
CA ASN A 18 8.27 -2.38 34.39
C ASN A 18 8.19 -1.59 33.06
N THR A 19 7.67 -0.40 33.27
CA THR A 19 7.17 0.65 32.39
C THR A 19 8.24 1.35 31.54
N SER A 20 7.76 2.00 30.47
CA SER A 20 8.36 3.17 29.80
C SER A 20 9.72 3.01 29.13
N SER A 21 9.70 2.88 27.79
CA SER A 21 10.55 3.67 26.87
C SER A 21 10.19 3.28 25.44
N SER A 22 9.40 4.12 24.76
CA SER A 22 9.27 4.08 23.30
C SER A 22 10.62 4.41 22.67
N ARG A 23 11.48 3.40 22.49
CA ARG A 23 12.63 3.53 21.59
C ARG A 23 12.13 3.24 20.19
N SER A 24 12.09 4.31 19.39
CA SER A 24 11.86 4.27 17.96
C SER A 24 12.88 3.33 17.31
N ILE A 25 12.45 2.12 16.99
CA ILE A 25 13.19 1.23 16.09
C ILE A 25 12.88 1.78 14.70
N HIS A 26 13.77 2.62 14.16
CA HIS A 26 13.66 3.08 12.77
C HIS A 26 14.02 1.90 11.86
N LEU A 27 13.10 0.95 11.73
CA LEU A 27 13.07 0.07 10.59
C LEU A 27 12.74 0.98 9.41
N THR A 28 13.67 1.15 8.47
CA THR A 28 13.35 1.65 7.12
C THR A 28 12.51 0.58 6.44
N GLN A 29 11.31 0.36 6.95
CA GLN A 29 10.32 -0.48 6.33
C GLN A 29 9.83 0.34 5.16
N ASN A 30 10.36 0.03 3.99
CA ASN A 30 9.66 0.26 2.75
C ASN A 30 8.26 -0.32 2.99
N ARG A 31 7.23 0.52 3.14
CA ARG A 31 5.86 0.08 3.38
C ARG A 31 5.07 0.41 2.14
N MET A 32 4.13 -0.48 1.83
CA MET A 32 3.05 -0.17 0.91
C MET A 32 2.14 0.84 1.61
N ASP A 33 1.85 1.94 0.91
CA ASP A 33 0.98 3.00 1.40
C ASP A 33 -0.32 3.01 0.58
N ILE A 34 -1.46 3.02 1.28
CA ILE A 34 -2.79 3.26 0.69
C ILE A 34 -3.26 4.64 1.16
N PHE A 35 -3.51 5.55 0.24
CA PHE A 35 -3.85 6.94 0.57
C PHE A 35 -4.80 7.54 -0.45
N LYS A 36 -5.60 8.53 -0.02
CA LYS A 36 -6.44 9.35 -0.90
C LYS A 36 -5.66 10.61 -1.29
N ILE A 37 -5.65 10.95 -2.58
CA ILE A 37 -5.09 12.21 -3.07
C ILE A 37 -5.99 13.37 -2.63
N GLN A 38 -5.39 14.41 -2.06
CA GLN A 38 -6.13 15.58 -1.57
C GLN A 38 -6.20 16.71 -2.61
N ASP A 39 -5.11 16.92 -3.35
CA ASP A 39 -4.98 18.00 -4.33
C ASP A 39 -3.85 17.69 -5.33
N GLU A 40 -3.61 18.59 -6.29
CA GLU A 40 -2.59 18.46 -7.32
C GLU A 40 -1.16 18.37 -6.75
N ASN A 41 -0.86 19.08 -5.66
CA ASN A 41 0.46 19.03 -5.02
C ASN A 41 0.66 17.68 -4.34
N ASP A 42 -0.38 17.17 -3.66
CA ASP A 42 -0.37 15.85 -3.04
C ASP A 42 -0.15 14.75 -4.10
N TYR A 43 -0.79 14.88 -5.27
CA TYR A 43 -0.54 14.02 -6.43
C TYR A 43 0.91 14.08 -6.90
N LYS A 44 1.47 15.28 -7.12
CA LYS A 44 2.87 15.44 -7.57
C LYS A 44 3.85 14.81 -6.59
N GLU A 45 3.67 15.06 -5.29
CA GLU A 45 4.56 14.54 -4.26
C GLU A 45 4.42 13.03 -4.07
N LYS A 46 3.19 12.52 -3.91
CA LYS A 46 2.95 11.13 -3.53
C LYS A 46 2.86 10.16 -4.70
N VAL A 47 2.55 10.62 -5.90
CA VAL A 47 2.46 9.77 -7.09
C VAL A 47 3.69 9.96 -7.96
N LEU A 48 3.92 11.16 -8.49
CA LEU A 48 4.98 11.36 -9.48
C LEU A 48 6.37 11.09 -8.90
N LYS A 49 6.72 11.70 -7.76
CA LYS A 49 8.04 11.47 -7.14
C LYS A 49 8.21 10.04 -6.62
N ASN A 50 7.19 9.46 -6.00
CA ASN A 50 7.29 8.08 -5.49
C ASN A 50 7.37 7.04 -6.62
N SER A 51 6.77 7.34 -7.78
CA SER A 51 6.83 6.45 -8.94
C SER A 51 8.23 6.23 -9.50
N GLU A 52 9.20 7.08 -9.13
CA GLU A 52 10.63 6.90 -9.45
C GLU A 52 11.28 5.77 -8.64
N LYS A 53 10.68 5.38 -7.51
CA LYS A 53 11.23 4.41 -6.55
C LYS A 53 10.41 3.13 -6.45
N LYS A 54 9.08 3.25 -6.53
CA LYS A 54 8.12 2.15 -6.42
C LYS A 54 7.02 2.28 -7.46
N LEU A 55 6.29 1.20 -7.71
CA LEU A 55 5.09 1.25 -8.53
C LEU A 55 4.00 2.01 -7.77
N VAL A 56 3.28 2.91 -8.43
CA VAL A 56 2.10 3.57 -7.85
C VAL A 56 0.88 3.22 -8.68
N ILE A 57 -0.14 2.66 -8.04
CA ILE A 57 -1.43 2.38 -8.67
C ILE A 57 -2.38 3.53 -8.35
N LEU A 58 -2.96 4.14 -9.38
CA LEU A 58 -4.05 5.09 -9.23
C LEU A 58 -5.38 4.35 -9.34
N ASP A 59 -6.27 4.56 -8.39
CA ASP A 59 -7.67 4.12 -8.42
C ASP A 59 -8.59 5.34 -8.51
N PHE A 60 -9.04 5.67 -9.72
CA PHE A 60 -10.05 6.70 -9.94
C PHE A 60 -11.43 6.12 -9.63
N PHE A 61 -12.08 6.69 -8.61
CA PHE A 61 -13.34 6.21 -8.06
C PHE A 61 -14.29 7.38 -7.74
N ALA A 62 -15.49 7.06 -7.28
CA ALA A 62 -16.40 8.01 -6.63
C ALA A 62 -17.16 7.32 -5.50
N THR A 63 -17.61 8.08 -4.51
CA THR A 63 -18.32 7.54 -3.33
C THR A 63 -19.70 6.94 -3.66
N TRP A 64 -20.32 7.37 -4.77
CA TRP A 64 -21.59 6.85 -5.27
C TRP A 64 -21.42 5.68 -6.24
N CYS A 65 -20.19 5.35 -6.64
CA CYS A 65 -19.90 4.31 -7.62
C CYS A 65 -19.99 2.89 -6.99
N GLY A 66 -21.08 2.17 -7.31
CA GLY A 66 -21.29 0.79 -6.85
C GLY A 66 -20.17 -0.20 -7.26
N PRO A 67 -19.75 -0.26 -8.54
CA PRO A 67 -18.65 -1.11 -8.96
C PRO A 67 -17.32 -0.80 -8.28
N CYS A 68 -17.02 0.49 -8.04
CA CYS A 68 -15.80 0.92 -7.35
C CYS A 68 -15.74 0.35 -5.91
N LYS A 69 -16.87 0.39 -5.18
CA LYS A 69 -16.97 -0.18 -3.83
C LYS A 69 -16.64 -1.68 -3.75
N GLN A 70 -16.77 -2.41 -4.86
CA GLN A 70 -16.39 -3.82 -4.95
C GLN A 70 -14.94 -4.00 -5.40
N LEU A 71 -14.46 -3.18 -6.34
CA LEU A 71 -13.12 -3.29 -6.90
C LEU A 71 -12.04 -2.84 -5.90
N THR A 72 -12.22 -1.69 -5.26
CA THR A 72 -11.20 -1.08 -4.40
C THR A 72 -10.73 -2.01 -3.27
N PRO A 73 -11.60 -2.69 -2.49
CA PRO A 73 -11.14 -3.60 -1.44
C PRO A 73 -10.38 -4.83 -1.97
N ARG A 74 -10.73 -5.31 -3.17
CA ARG A 74 -10.00 -6.43 -3.82
C ARG A 74 -8.63 -5.97 -4.29
N LEU A 75 -8.55 -4.76 -4.86
CA LEU A 75 -7.29 -4.14 -5.26
C LEU A 75 -6.37 -3.93 -4.04
N GLU A 76 -6.90 -3.40 -2.93
CA GLU A 76 -6.20 -3.28 -1.65
C GLU A 76 -5.68 -4.63 -1.15
N THR A 77 -6.49 -5.69 -1.25
CA THR A 77 -6.11 -7.06 -0.85
C THR A 77 -4.99 -7.63 -1.73
N VAL A 78 -5.12 -7.50 -3.05
CA VAL A 78 -4.11 -8.00 -4.00
C VAL A 78 -2.79 -7.28 -3.80
N ILE A 79 -2.80 -5.96 -3.66
CA ILE A 79 -1.61 -5.15 -3.38
C ILE A 79 -1.04 -5.49 -1.99
N GLY A 80 -1.90 -5.71 -1.00
CA GLY A 80 -1.56 -6.19 0.35
C GLY A 80 -0.80 -7.51 0.40
N GLY A 81 -1.07 -8.40 -0.55
CA GLY A 81 -0.34 -9.66 -0.70
C GLY A 81 1.01 -9.54 -1.41
N LYS A 82 1.35 -8.37 -1.95
CA LYS A 82 2.61 -8.13 -2.69
C LYS A 82 3.67 -7.51 -1.79
N ALA A 83 4.93 -7.60 -2.24
CA ALA A 83 6.05 -6.93 -1.61
C ALA A 83 5.81 -5.42 -1.53
N THR A 84 6.51 -4.75 -0.62
CA THR A 84 6.34 -3.35 -0.21
C THR A 84 6.68 -2.29 -1.27
N ASN A 85 6.68 -2.66 -2.55
CA ASN A 85 7.08 -1.85 -3.71
C ASN A 85 5.89 -1.36 -4.54
N VAL A 86 4.68 -1.42 -4.00
CA VAL A 86 3.47 -0.93 -4.66
C VAL A 86 2.72 -0.03 -3.71
N ASP A 87 2.36 1.17 -4.17
CA ASP A 87 1.42 2.05 -3.48
C ASP A 87 0.07 2.06 -4.17
N LEU A 88 -0.97 2.40 -3.42
CA LEU A 88 -2.32 2.65 -3.94
C LEU A 88 -2.77 4.07 -3.60
N ALA A 89 -2.87 4.90 -4.62
CA ALA A 89 -3.39 6.25 -4.55
C ALA A 89 -4.85 6.27 -5.06
N LYS A 90 -5.78 6.65 -4.19
CA LYS A 90 -7.21 6.73 -4.49
C LYS A 90 -7.54 8.16 -4.89
N VAL A 91 -8.13 8.33 -6.07
CA VAL A 91 -8.47 9.63 -6.65
C VAL A 91 -9.98 9.71 -6.79
N ASP A 92 -10.60 10.59 -6.02
CA ASP A 92 -12.05 10.83 -6.14
C ASP A 92 -12.29 11.78 -7.31
N VAL A 93 -13.03 11.33 -8.33
CA VAL A 93 -13.27 12.11 -9.55
C VAL A 93 -14.17 13.33 -9.32
N ASP A 94 -14.94 13.34 -8.23
CA ASP A 94 -15.79 14.50 -7.89
C ASP A 94 -14.96 15.60 -7.20
N GLU A 95 -13.87 15.23 -6.53
CA GLU A 95 -12.99 16.17 -5.81
C GLU A 95 -11.81 16.64 -6.69
N LEU A 96 -11.36 15.80 -7.63
CA LEU A 96 -10.19 16.04 -8.47
C LEU A 96 -10.53 15.89 -9.95
N ASP A 97 -11.56 16.63 -10.39
CA ASP A 97 -12.12 16.61 -11.74
C ASP A 97 -11.10 16.95 -12.83
N GLN A 98 -10.25 17.96 -12.60
CA GLN A 98 -9.19 18.35 -13.52
C GLN A 98 -8.16 17.22 -13.70
N LEU A 99 -7.73 16.59 -12.61
CA LEU A 99 -6.80 15.45 -12.67
C LEU A 99 -7.43 14.26 -13.39
N ALA A 100 -8.71 13.98 -13.13
CA ALA A 100 -9.45 12.95 -13.85
C ALA A 100 -9.53 13.27 -15.36
N ALA A 101 -9.74 14.53 -15.74
CA ALA A 101 -9.75 14.97 -17.14
C ALA A 101 -8.37 14.84 -17.82
N GLU A 102 -7.28 15.15 -17.11
CA GLU A 102 -5.91 14.96 -17.60
C GLU A 102 -5.60 13.49 -17.92
N TYR A 103 -6.09 12.58 -17.09
CA TYR A 103 -6.03 11.13 -17.32
C TYR A 103 -7.10 10.60 -18.30
N GLN A 104 -7.92 11.48 -18.86
CA GLN A 104 -9.01 11.17 -19.77
C GLN A 104 -9.99 10.12 -19.20
N VAL A 105 -10.27 10.21 -17.89
CA VAL A 105 -11.19 9.30 -17.20
C VAL A 105 -12.63 9.63 -17.60
N GLN A 106 -13.21 8.78 -18.46
CA GLN A 106 -14.60 8.92 -18.92
C GLN A 106 -15.58 7.99 -18.19
N SER A 107 -15.08 6.98 -17.49
CA SER A 107 -15.89 6.07 -16.69
C SER A 107 -15.05 5.51 -15.54
N ILE A 108 -15.71 5.12 -14.46
CA ILE A 108 -15.09 4.62 -13.25
C ILE A 108 -15.65 3.23 -12.87
N PRO A 109 -14.85 2.35 -12.23
CA PRO A 109 -13.46 2.58 -11.82
C PRO A 109 -12.48 2.64 -13.00
N ALA A 110 -11.46 3.48 -12.91
CA ALA A 110 -10.36 3.51 -13.87
C ALA A 110 -9.03 3.40 -13.11
N ILE A 111 -8.23 2.40 -13.47
CA ILE A 111 -7.01 2.04 -12.75
C ILE A 111 -5.80 2.26 -13.65
N PHE A 112 -4.79 2.97 -13.14
CA PHE A 112 -3.55 3.25 -13.86
C PHE A 112 -2.34 2.80 -13.06
N ALA A 113 -1.35 2.22 -13.73
CA ALA A 113 -0.07 1.89 -13.16
C ALA A 113 0.96 2.95 -13.57
N ILE A 114 1.55 3.62 -12.58
CA ILE A 114 2.51 4.72 -12.78
C ILE A 114 3.90 4.28 -12.33
N LYS A 115 4.88 4.45 -13.22
CA LYS A 115 6.31 4.22 -12.94
C LYS A 115 7.15 5.25 -13.67
N ASN A 116 8.14 5.82 -12.98
CA ASN A 116 9.00 6.89 -13.48
C ASN A 116 8.22 8.06 -14.11
N GLY A 117 7.14 8.47 -13.45
CA GLY A 117 6.26 9.55 -13.89
C GLY A 117 5.41 9.24 -15.13
N LYS A 118 5.34 7.99 -15.58
CA LYS A 118 4.62 7.57 -16.80
C LYS A 118 3.58 6.52 -16.49
N VAL A 119 2.47 6.56 -17.22
CA VAL A 119 1.52 5.45 -17.30
C VAL A 119 2.20 4.31 -18.07
N ILE A 120 2.34 3.16 -17.40
CA ILE A 120 2.93 1.95 -18.00
C ILE A 120 1.90 0.86 -18.28
N ASP A 121 0.71 0.96 -17.67
CA ASP A 121 -0.43 0.08 -17.89
C ASP A 121 -1.72 0.74 -17.36
N GLN A 122 -2.88 0.33 -17.87
CA GLN A 122 -4.17 0.83 -17.38
C GLN A 122 -5.33 -0.11 -17.71
N PHE A 123 -6.43 0.03 -16.97
CA PHE A 123 -7.71 -0.56 -17.35
C PHE A 123 -8.89 0.24 -16.81
N VAL A 124 -10.06 -0.01 -17.38
CA VAL A 124 -11.33 0.60 -16.98
C VAL A 124 -12.34 -0.51 -16.69
N GLY A 125 -13.18 -0.29 -15.67
CA GLY A 125 -14.19 -1.23 -15.23
C GLY A 125 -13.68 -2.22 -14.18
N SER A 126 -14.56 -3.12 -13.76
CA SER A 126 -14.24 -4.14 -12.75
C SER A 126 -13.44 -5.30 -13.33
N ARG A 127 -12.56 -5.88 -12.52
CA ARG A 127 -11.78 -7.09 -12.80
C ARG A 127 -11.88 -8.06 -11.64
N ASP A 128 -11.71 -9.35 -11.92
CA ASP A 128 -11.57 -10.37 -10.87
C ASP A 128 -10.16 -10.37 -10.28
N ASP A 129 -9.97 -11.13 -9.20
CA ASP A 129 -8.71 -11.14 -8.45
C ASP A 129 -7.52 -11.66 -9.26
N ASP A 130 -7.74 -12.52 -10.26
CA ASP A 130 -6.65 -13.09 -11.06
C ASP A 130 -6.21 -12.09 -12.13
N GLN A 131 -7.17 -11.40 -12.75
CA GLN A 131 -6.90 -10.27 -13.64
C GLN A 131 -6.21 -9.11 -12.90
N LEU A 132 -6.59 -8.83 -11.64
CA LEU A 132 -5.92 -7.83 -10.81
C LEU A 132 -4.47 -8.24 -10.50
N LYS A 133 -4.24 -9.50 -10.08
CA LYS A 133 -2.87 -10.02 -9.85
C LYS A 133 -2.02 -9.90 -11.10
N ALA A 134 -2.54 -10.33 -12.25
CA ALA A 134 -1.84 -10.26 -13.53
C ALA A 134 -1.49 -8.82 -13.93
N PHE A 135 -2.40 -7.87 -13.71
CA PHE A 135 -2.14 -6.45 -13.96
C PHE A 135 -1.01 -5.91 -13.08
N ILE A 136 -1.04 -6.17 -11.78
CA ILE A 136 0.00 -5.70 -10.85
C ILE A 136 1.35 -6.36 -11.14
N ASP A 137 1.37 -7.67 -11.41
CA ASP A 137 2.61 -8.41 -11.73
C ASP A 137 3.22 -7.95 -13.06
N GLY A 138 2.38 -7.73 -14.07
CA GLY A 138 2.80 -7.20 -15.36
C GLY A 138 3.40 -5.79 -15.25
N ALA A 139 2.83 -4.94 -14.39
CA ALA A 139 3.35 -3.60 -14.12
C ALA A 139 4.67 -3.63 -13.34
N LEU A 140 4.82 -4.56 -12.39
CA LEU A 140 6.07 -4.74 -11.61
C LEU A 140 7.24 -5.23 -12.47
N ALA A 141 6.97 -5.99 -13.53
CA ALA A 141 7.97 -6.54 -14.43
C ALA A 141 8.51 -5.55 -15.48
N LYS A 142 7.87 -4.39 -15.65
CA LYS A 142 8.31 -3.29 -16.53
C LYS A 142 9.27 -2.36 -15.80
#